data_AF-A0A1H7K8J3-F1
#
_entry.id   AF-A0A1H7K8J3-F1
#
_cell.length_a   1.000
_cell.length_b   1.000
_cell.length_c   1.000
_cell.angle_alpha   90.00
_cell.angle_beta   90.00
_cell.angle_gamma   90.00
#
_symmetry.space_group_name_H-M   'P 1'
#
loop_
_entity.id
_entity.type
_entity.pdbx_description
1 polymer ?
#
loop_
_entity_poly.entity_id
_entity_poly.type
_entity_poly.pdbx_seq_one_letter_code
_entity_poly.pdbx_strand_id
1 'polypeptide(L)'
;MSASKPSSKKPPARSAGPSSKPAAKRAAPKPPGAPASRHPAPAPSRPGPASRGGTSFRIDPSFRDQESRADRGPVDRGRVDRGPADDAPARGSLPRSEPRSGQFPVGGGRQTPAGAYLRQEPPAPPEAWSDEDLETLQALLDEAAENSEPLDVSMLDGFLVGVLLQPKPVALSAWWPWVLDSEEGRAPERGDSQALLSLVQRRYGELRQAISDRQWFDPWVFELDEDASPSETVLPWVAGFALATDVFPGLMGLDESQLTEPLAQLFMHLDPEDLEDADALLEEIESLEPPEELDDAVECLVRASLLLADVSLPRAEPRGGRTGGRPGPQRRGPPHGRR
;
A
#
# COMPACT_ATOMS: atom_id res chain seq x y z
N MET A 1 -19.29 -82.10 34.29
CA MET A 1 -18.66 -81.05 35.13
C MET A 1 -19.61 -79.86 35.08
N SER A 2 -20.64 -79.84 35.92
CA SER A 2 -20.77 -79.06 37.18
C SER A 2 -20.60 -77.55 36.98
N ALA A 3 -21.43 -76.64 37.46
CA ALA A 3 -22.78 -76.59 38.06
C ALA A 3 -23.06 -75.07 38.20
N SER A 4 -24.23 -74.53 37.84
CA SER A 4 -25.33 -74.13 38.75
C SER A 4 -25.67 -72.63 38.63
N LYS A 5 -26.97 -72.39 38.45
CA LYS A 5 -27.79 -71.15 38.51
C LYS A 5 -28.11 -70.77 40.00
N PRO A 6 -29.03 -69.84 40.41
CA PRO A 6 -29.77 -68.73 39.76
C PRO A 6 -30.06 -67.44 40.65
N SER A 7 -30.84 -66.49 40.08
CA SER A 7 -32.03 -65.77 40.65
C SER A 7 -31.95 -64.52 41.56
N SER A 8 -32.62 -63.43 41.13
CA SER A 8 -33.83 -62.77 41.74
C SER A 8 -34.00 -61.32 41.18
N LYS A 9 -35.03 -60.91 40.42
CA LYS A 9 -36.47 -60.58 40.69
C LYS A 9 -36.77 -59.42 41.68
N LYS A 10 -37.13 -58.24 41.10
CA LYS A 10 -38.17 -57.18 41.41
C LYS A 10 -38.36 -56.65 42.86
N PRO A 11 -38.78 -55.37 43.10
CA PRO A 11 -40.08 -54.82 42.65
C PRO A 11 -40.10 -53.30 42.25
N PRO A 12 -41.25 -52.79 41.72
CA PRO A 12 -41.49 -51.37 41.40
C PRO A 12 -42.48 -50.67 42.37
N ALA A 13 -42.52 -49.32 42.39
CA ALA A 13 -43.73 -48.48 42.34
C ALA A 13 -43.54 -47.02 42.86
N ARG A 14 -44.48 -46.16 42.42
CA ARG A 14 -44.99 -44.88 42.98
C ARG A 14 -44.41 -43.60 42.33
N SER A 15 -45.14 -42.92 41.43
CA SER A 15 -46.39 -42.13 41.56
C SER A 15 -46.17 -40.74 42.16
N ALA A 16 -46.20 -39.70 41.31
CA ALA A 16 -46.49 -38.32 41.68
C ALA A 16 -47.29 -37.67 40.54
N GLY A 17 -48.55 -37.32 40.80
CA GLY A 17 -49.20 -36.17 40.17
C GLY A 17 -49.18 -35.00 41.17
N PRO A 18 -50.00 -33.94 41.00
CA PRO A 18 -50.53 -33.36 39.76
C PRO A 18 -50.09 -31.89 39.58
N SER A 19 -50.24 -31.40 38.35
CA SER A 19 -50.17 -29.98 37.99
C SER A 19 -51.07 -29.10 38.85
N SER A 20 -50.55 -27.97 39.33
CA SER A 20 -51.32 -26.86 39.91
C SER A 20 -50.80 -25.53 39.40
N LYS A 21 -51.65 -24.82 38.64
CA LYS A 21 -51.54 -23.39 38.31
C LYS A 21 -51.59 -22.53 39.59
N PRO A 22 -50.95 -21.35 39.59
CA PRO A 22 -51.54 -20.15 40.19
C PRO A 22 -51.56 -19.02 39.15
N ALA A 23 -52.73 -18.46 38.80
CA ALA A 23 -53.48 -17.44 39.52
C ALA A 23 -53.03 -16.00 39.17
N ALA A 24 -53.98 -15.26 38.62
CA ALA A 24 -53.86 -13.90 38.11
C ALA A 24 -53.38 -12.89 39.16
N LYS A 25 -52.43 -12.03 38.77
CA LYS A 25 -52.08 -10.83 39.53
C LYS A 25 -53.10 -9.71 39.26
N ARG A 26 -53.85 -9.39 40.31
CA ARG A 26 -54.75 -8.23 40.44
C ARG A 26 -53.95 -6.93 40.42
N ALA A 27 -54.44 -5.95 39.67
CA ALA A 27 -53.97 -4.57 39.65
C ALA A 27 -54.24 -3.86 40.99
N ALA A 28 -53.31 -3.00 41.40
CA ALA A 28 -53.44 -2.07 42.52
C ALA A 28 -53.60 -0.62 42.00
N PRO A 29 -54.32 0.26 42.72
CA PRO A 29 -54.80 1.54 42.21
C PRO A 29 -53.75 2.65 42.22
N LYS A 30 -53.90 3.57 41.26
CA LYS A 30 -53.08 4.76 41.00
C LYS A 30 -53.35 5.88 42.04
N PRO A 31 -52.32 6.54 42.61
CA PRO A 31 -52.53 7.70 43.49
C PRO A 31 -52.86 8.98 42.68
N PRO A 32 -53.63 9.94 43.27
CA PRO A 32 -54.07 11.16 42.60
C PRO A 32 -52.98 12.25 42.57
N GLY A 33 -53.05 13.07 41.52
CA GLY A 33 -52.01 14.02 41.13
C GLY A 33 -51.86 15.30 41.96
N ALA A 34 -50.71 15.94 41.73
CA ALA A 34 -50.38 17.33 42.05
C ALA A 34 -49.34 17.83 41.00
N PRO A 35 -49.08 19.14 40.91
CA PRO A 35 -49.50 20.00 39.80
C PRO A 35 -48.50 20.13 38.65
N ALA A 36 -49.02 20.61 37.51
CA ALA A 36 -48.32 20.77 36.23
C ALA A 36 -47.09 21.69 36.32
N SER A 37 -45.90 21.09 36.17
CA SER A 37 -44.70 21.80 35.73
C SER A 37 -44.81 22.04 34.22
N ARG A 38 -44.78 23.31 33.81
CA ARG A 38 -44.68 23.72 32.40
C ARG A 38 -43.40 23.15 31.80
N HIS A 39 -43.54 22.22 30.85
CA HIS A 39 -42.46 21.86 29.95
C HIS A 39 -42.17 23.02 28.99
N PRO A 40 -40.90 23.37 28.72
CA PRO A 40 -40.55 24.18 27.57
C PRO A 40 -40.87 23.42 26.28
N ALA A 41 -41.31 24.15 25.25
CA ALA A 41 -41.67 23.60 23.94
C ALA A 41 -40.50 22.81 23.32
N PRO A 42 -40.77 21.71 22.60
CA PRO A 42 -39.72 20.99 21.88
C PRO A 42 -39.14 21.89 20.78
N ALA A 43 -37.81 22.00 20.77
CA ALA A 43 -37.08 22.60 19.66
C ALA A 43 -37.35 21.80 18.36
N PRO A 44 -37.38 22.45 17.19
CA PRO A 44 -37.54 21.74 15.92
C PRO A 44 -36.38 20.76 15.74
N SER A 45 -36.71 19.50 15.45
CA SER A 45 -35.76 18.45 15.11
C SER A 45 -34.84 18.95 13.99
N ARG A 46 -33.54 18.97 14.25
CA ARG A 46 -32.53 19.09 13.19
C ARG A 46 -32.70 17.89 12.25
N PRO A 47 -32.69 18.08 10.92
CA PRO A 47 -32.57 16.95 10.00
C PRO A 47 -31.27 16.21 10.33
N GLY A 48 -31.36 14.89 10.47
CA GLY A 48 -30.18 14.03 10.61
C GLY A 48 -29.28 14.16 9.38
N PRO A 49 -27.97 13.87 9.52
CA PRO A 49 -27.09 13.83 8.35
C PRO A 49 -27.68 12.81 7.37
N ALA A 50 -27.90 13.27 6.15
CA ALA A 50 -28.20 12.39 5.04
C ALA A 50 -26.97 11.50 4.82
N SER A 51 -27.17 10.17 4.78
CA SER A 51 -26.26 9.29 4.06
C SER A 51 -26.14 9.81 2.62
N ARG A 52 -25.03 10.47 2.37
CA ARG A 52 -24.44 10.77 1.07
C ARG A 52 -23.00 10.30 1.27
N GLY A 53 -22.41 9.45 0.47
CA GLY A 53 -22.71 8.86 -0.83
C GLY A 53 -21.40 8.16 -1.20
N GLY A 54 -21.48 7.07 -1.97
CA GLY A 54 -20.30 6.31 -2.38
C GLY A 54 -19.17 7.22 -2.86
N THR A 55 -17.97 6.87 -2.46
CA THR A 55 -16.72 7.39 -3.00
C THR A 55 -16.65 7.05 -4.48
N SER A 56 -17.18 7.94 -5.34
CA SER A 56 -16.95 7.93 -6.79
C SER A 56 -15.46 7.87 -7.06
N PHE A 57 -15.02 6.79 -7.69
CA PHE A 57 -13.66 6.61 -8.19
C PHE A 57 -13.54 7.35 -9.53
N ARG A 58 -12.59 8.27 -9.69
CA ARG A 58 -12.40 9.00 -10.96
C ARG A 58 -11.08 8.65 -11.63
N ILE A 59 -11.15 7.96 -12.75
CA ILE A 59 -10.04 7.86 -13.70
C ILE A 59 -10.14 9.06 -14.65
N ASP A 60 -9.31 10.10 -14.47
CA ASP A 60 -9.31 11.31 -15.31
C ASP A 60 -8.53 11.10 -16.64
N PRO A 61 -9.17 11.17 -17.83
CA PRO A 61 -8.51 10.97 -19.12
C PRO A 61 -7.91 12.25 -19.75
N SER A 62 -7.85 13.38 -19.05
CA SER A 62 -7.62 14.69 -19.70
C SER A 62 -6.16 15.08 -19.99
N PHE A 63 -5.19 14.16 -19.93
CA PHE A 63 -3.77 14.47 -20.25
C PHE A 63 -3.28 14.00 -21.63
N ARG A 64 -4.17 13.62 -22.56
CA ARG A 64 -3.76 13.03 -23.85
C ARG A 64 -3.63 13.99 -25.05
N ASP A 65 -3.91 15.29 -24.92
CA ASP A 65 -3.82 16.21 -26.07
C ASP A 65 -2.87 17.40 -25.83
N GLN A 66 -1.56 17.13 -25.75
CA GLN A 66 -0.57 18.19 -25.98
C GLN A 66 0.79 17.70 -26.50
N GLU A 67 0.82 16.78 -27.47
CA GLU A 67 2.05 16.57 -28.26
C GLU A 67 1.76 16.03 -29.67
N SER A 68 1.14 16.86 -30.53
CA SER A 68 1.17 16.61 -31.97
C SER A 68 0.97 17.88 -32.77
N ARG A 69 2.06 18.64 -32.97
CA ARG A 69 2.17 19.52 -34.13
C ARG A 69 3.62 19.84 -34.49
N ALA A 70 4.25 18.88 -35.16
CA ALA A 70 5.44 19.13 -35.97
C ALA A 70 5.32 18.34 -37.27
N ASP A 71 5.03 19.03 -38.39
CA ASP A 71 5.74 18.90 -39.66
C ASP A 71 5.08 19.73 -40.80
N ARG A 72 5.95 20.26 -41.68
CA ARG A 72 5.78 20.98 -42.97
C ARG A 72 5.44 22.48 -42.87
N GLY A 73 6.15 23.41 -43.53
CA GLY A 73 7.18 23.37 -44.57
C GLY A 73 7.68 24.82 -44.84
N PRO A 74 8.42 25.07 -45.93
CA PRO A 74 9.65 25.88 -45.91
C PRO A 74 9.44 27.38 -46.18
N VAL A 75 10.32 28.23 -45.62
CA VAL A 75 10.39 29.65 -46.01
C VAL A 75 11.83 30.11 -46.26
N ASP A 76 12.06 30.31 -47.55
CA ASP A 76 12.79 31.35 -48.27
C ASP A 76 13.99 32.09 -47.67
N ARG A 77 15.04 32.21 -48.49
CA ARG A 77 16.31 32.87 -48.23
C ARG A 77 16.22 34.35 -48.58
N GLY A 78 16.22 35.22 -47.57
CA GLY A 78 16.42 36.66 -47.70
C GLY A 78 17.79 37.10 -47.20
N ARG A 79 18.61 37.63 -48.11
CA ARG A 79 19.96 38.19 -47.94
C ARG A 79 19.90 39.67 -47.55
N VAL A 80 20.66 40.11 -46.53
CA VAL A 80 21.27 41.46 -46.29
C VAL A 80 21.94 41.41 -44.90
N ASP A 81 23.05 42.05 -44.52
CA ASP A 81 24.11 42.86 -45.13
C ASP A 81 25.32 42.84 -44.15
N ARG A 82 26.56 43.15 -44.59
CA ARG A 82 27.79 43.12 -43.78
C ARG A 82 28.19 44.49 -43.21
N GLY A 83 28.54 44.48 -41.91
CA GLY A 83 29.69 45.19 -41.30
C GLY A 83 29.47 46.58 -40.68
N PRO A 84 30.43 47.14 -39.89
CA PRO A 84 31.72 46.58 -39.41
C PRO A 84 32.03 46.75 -37.89
N ALA A 85 33.27 46.33 -37.59
CA ALA A 85 34.10 46.08 -36.40
C ALA A 85 34.24 47.07 -35.20
N ASP A 86 35.11 46.61 -34.28
CA ASP A 86 35.74 47.19 -33.07
C ASP A 86 34.95 46.99 -31.76
N ASP A 87 35.51 46.52 -30.63
CA ASP A 87 36.88 46.54 -30.11
C ASP A 87 37.07 45.44 -29.02
N ALA A 88 38.29 44.92 -28.87
CA ALA A 88 38.72 44.04 -27.76
C ALA A 88 39.39 44.87 -26.65
N PRO A 89 39.61 44.37 -25.41
CA PRO A 89 40.88 43.64 -25.17
C PRO A 89 40.92 42.58 -24.04
N ALA A 90 41.95 41.71 -24.18
CA ALA A 90 42.86 41.07 -23.20
C ALA A 90 42.31 40.28 -21.99
N ARG A 91 42.49 38.94 -21.91
CA ARG A 91 43.70 38.15 -21.54
C ARG A 91 44.26 38.40 -20.12
N GLY A 92 44.02 37.44 -19.22
CA GLY A 92 44.77 37.23 -17.99
C GLY A 92 45.06 35.73 -17.79
N SER A 93 46.30 35.32 -18.04
CA SER A 93 46.81 33.96 -17.85
C SER A 93 47.24 33.73 -16.39
N LEU A 94 46.79 32.62 -15.79
CA LEU A 94 47.26 32.15 -14.48
C LEU A 94 48.50 31.26 -14.64
N PRO A 95 49.53 31.38 -13.77
CA PRO A 95 50.76 30.62 -13.90
C PRO A 95 50.66 29.20 -13.31
N ARG A 96 51.28 28.29 -14.04
CA ARG A 96 51.55 26.88 -13.75
C ARG A 96 52.62 26.79 -12.66
N SER A 97 52.33 26.13 -11.54
CA SER A 97 53.30 25.89 -10.45
C SER A 97 53.81 24.44 -10.50
N GLU A 98 55.13 24.28 -10.62
CA GLU A 98 55.84 23.01 -10.53
C GLU A 98 55.96 22.50 -9.08
N PRO A 99 56.07 21.19 -8.84
CA PRO A 99 56.23 20.64 -7.50
C PRO A 99 57.71 20.72 -7.06
N ARG A 100 57.96 21.49 -6.01
CA ARG A 100 59.28 21.58 -5.36
C ARG A 100 59.44 20.46 -4.35
N SER A 101 60.47 19.64 -4.57
CA SER A 101 60.95 18.60 -3.67
C SER A 101 61.28 19.19 -2.28
N GLY A 102 60.62 18.66 -1.25
CA GLY A 102 60.85 19.01 0.15
C GLY A 102 60.93 17.74 0.99
N GLN A 103 62.06 17.60 1.67
CA GLN A 103 62.49 16.49 2.53
C GLN A 103 61.44 16.08 3.58
N PHE A 104 61.20 14.78 3.71
CA PHE A 104 60.50 14.18 4.84
C PHE A 104 61.50 13.85 5.96
N PRO A 105 61.31 14.36 7.20
CA PRO A 105 62.03 13.83 8.35
C PRO A 105 61.43 12.49 8.79
N VAL A 106 62.31 11.51 8.91
CA VAL A 106 62.08 10.19 9.51
C VAL A 106 62.04 10.35 11.04
N GLY A 107 61.05 9.76 11.70
CA GLY A 107 61.11 9.47 13.14
C GLY A 107 59.85 9.82 13.91
N GLY A 108 59.07 8.79 14.25
CA GLY A 108 57.93 8.92 15.17
C GLY A 108 56.98 7.75 15.05
N GLY A 109 57.38 6.59 15.58
CA GLY A 109 56.52 5.41 15.66
C GLY A 109 55.26 5.70 16.47
N ARG A 110 54.14 5.91 15.79
CA ARG A 110 52.82 5.66 16.35
C ARG A 110 52.41 4.26 15.93
N GLN A 111 52.44 3.36 16.90
CA GLN A 111 51.71 2.11 16.84
C GLN A 111 50.25 2.46 16.56
N THR A 112 49.77 2.15 15.36
CA THR A 112 48.34 2.06 15.10
C THR A 112 47.81 0.95 16.00
N PRO A 113 46.86 1.22 16.91
CA PRO A 113 46.11 0.11 17.48
C PRO A 113 45.40 -0.54 16.30
N ALA A 114 45.63 -1.84 16.10
CA ALA A 114 44.78 -2.68 15.29
C ALA A 114 43.40 -2.72 15.97
N GLY A 115 42.64 -1.64 15.79
CA GLY A 115 41.28 -1.49 16.24
C GLY A 115 40.42 -2.36 15.34
N ALA A 116 39.93 -3.44 15.96
CA ALA A 116 38.89 -4.30 15.44
C ALA A 116 37.97 -3.57 14.46
N TYR A 117 38.02 -3.95 13.19
CA TYR A 117 36.82 -3.92 12.38
C TYR A 117 35.86 -4.85 13.11
N LEU A 118 35.03 -4.29 14.00
CA LEU A 118 33.87 -5.00 14.50
C LEU A 118 33.17 -5.46 13.23
N ARG A 119 33.21 -6.77 13.01
CA ARG A 119 32.43 -7.42 11.97
C ARG A 119 31.00 -7.01 12.32
N GLN A 120 30.47 -6.01 11.62
CA GLN A 120 29.07 -5.64 11.78
C GLN A 120 28.32 -6.92 11.46
N GLU A 121 27.71 -7.51 12.48
CA GLU A 121 26.78 -8.59 12.24
C GLU A 121 25.75 -8.06 11.23
N PRO A 122 25.37 -8.86 10.22
CA PRO A 122 24.29 -8.46 9.34
C PRO A 122 23.11 -8.04 10.24
N PRO A 123 22.43 -6.93 9.91
CA PRO A 123 21.29 -6.50 10.71
C PRO A 123 20.38 -7.71 10.93
N ALA A 124 19.94 -7.88 12.17
CA ALA A 124 18.97 -8.91 12.49
C ALA A 124 17.80 -8.79 11.51
N PRO A 125 17.22 -9.90 11.04
CA PRO A 125 16.02 -9.84 10.22
C PRO A 125 14.99 -8.94 10.92
N PRO A 126 14.24 -8.12 10.17
CA PRO A 126 13.20 -7.30 10.76
C PRO A 126 12.30 -8.19 11.64
N GLU A 127 11.99 -7.71 12.83
CA GLU A 127 11.11 -8.40 13.75
C GLU A 127 9.75 -8.63 13.07
N ALA A 128 9.24 -9.86 13.10
CA ALA A 128 7.93 -10.16 12.54
C ALA A 128 6.85 -9.38 13.33
N TRP A 129 5.76 -9.01 12.67
CA TRP A 129 4.62 -8.40 13.37
C TRP A 129 4.04 -9.39 14.38
N SER A 130 3.88 -8.90 15.59
CA SER A 130 3.17 -9.62 16.64
C SER A 130 1.72 -9.13 16.73
N ASP A 131 0.86 -9.94 17.35
CA ASP A 131 -0.52 -9.53 17.68
C ASP A 131 -0.52 -8.26 18.54
N GLU A 132 0.46 -8.09 19.44
CA GLU A 132 0.61 -6.89 20.28
C GLU A 132 0.94 -5.63 19.45
N ASP A 133 1.72 -5.76 18.37
CA ASP A 133 1.99 -4.65 17.45
C ASP A 133 0.71 -4.22 16.72
N LEU A 134 -0.11 -5.18 16.28
CA LEU A 134 -1.39 -4.93 15.62
C LEU A 134 -2.42 -4.31 16.58
N GLU A 135 -2.53 -4.83 17.80
CA GLU A 135 -3.38 -4.26 18.85
C GLU A 135 -2.98 -2.82 19.17
N THR A 136 -1.67 -2.54 19.26
CA THR A 136 -1.14 -1.20 19.47
C THR A 136 -1.47 -0.28 18.30
N LEU A 137 -1.32 -0.75 17.06
CA LEU A 137 -1.68 -0.01 15.86
C LEU A 137 -3.17 0.34 15.85
N GLN A 138 -4.04 -0.63 16.11
CA GLN A 138 -5.49 -0.43 16.18
C GLN A 138 -5.86 0.62 17.23
N ALA A 139 -5.32 0.52 18.45
CA ALA A 139 -5.61 1.47 19.52
C ALA A 139 -5.21 2.92 19.16
N LEU A 140 -4.11 3.10 18.44
CA LEU A 140 -3.65 4.42 17.99
C LEU A 140 -4.53 4.97 16.84
N LEU A 141 -5.04 4.11 15.97
CA LEU A 141 -6.01 4.50 14.94
C LEU A 141 -7.36 4.86 15.57
N ASP A 142 -7.82 4.10 16.57
CA ASP A 142 -9.04 4.40 17.32
C ASP A 142 -8.95 5.76 18.05
N GLU A 143 -7.79 6.08 18.64
CA GLU A 143 -7.55 7.40 19.24
C GLU A 143 -7.59 8.53 18.18
N ALA A 144 -7.01 8.29 16.99
CA ALA A 144 -7.09 9.25 15.89
C ALA A 144 -8.54 9.45 15.40
N ALA A 145 -9.35 8.40 15.41
CA ALA A 145 -10.76 8.42 15.01
C ALA A 145 -11.64 9.31 15.92
N GLU A 146 -11.16 9.75 17.08
CA GLU A 146 -11.86 10.72 17.91
C GLU A 146 -11.97 12.11 17.24
N ASN A 147 -11.09 12.42 16.27
CA ASN A 147 -11.00 13.75 15.66
C ASN A 147 -11.11 13.76 14.12
N SER A 148 -10.88 12.62 13.46
CA SER A 148 -10.90 12.45 12.00
C SER A 148 -11.40 11.06 11.60
N GLU A 149 -11.32 10.72 10.31
CA GLU A 149 -11.69 9.39 9.78
C GLU A 149 -10.42 8.68 9.27
N PRO A 150 -9.60 8.08 10.17
CA PRO A 150 -8.41 7.36 9.75
C PRO A 150 -8.77 6.05 9.05
N LEU A 151 -7.84 5.54 8.23
CA LEU A 151 -7.95 4.19 7.69
C LEU A 151 -7.95 3.16 8.83
N ASP A 152 -8.78 2.13 8.72
CA ASP A 152 -8.62 0.94 9.56
C ASP A 152 -7.35 0.15 9.16
N VAL A 153 -6.99 -0.85 9.95
CA VAL A 153 -5.75 -1.63 9.75
C VAL A 153 -5.72 -2.34 8.40
N SER A 154 -6.85 -2.85 7.93
CA SER A 154 -6.94 -3.60 6.67
C SER A 154 -6.87 -2.65 5.47
N MET A 155 -7.65 -1.57 5.48
CA MET A 155 -7.57 -0.48 4.51
C MET A 155 -6.18 0.13 4.45
N LEU A 156 -5.53 0.36 5.60
CA LEU A 156 -4.17 0.87 5.66
C LEU A 156 -3.20 -0.02 4.88
N ASP A 157 -3.27 -1.34 5.06
CA ASP A 157 -2.37 -2.28 4.39
C ASP A 157 -2.51 -2.21 2.86
N GLY A 158 -3.74 -2.26 2.35
CA GLY A 158 -4.02 -2.12 0.93
C GLY A 158 -3.62 -0.75 0.37
N PHE A 159 -3.86 0.32 1.13
CA PHE A 159 -3.44 1.68 0.79
C PHE A 159 -1.92 1.78 0.65
N LEU A 160 -1.15 1.20 1.58
CA LEU A 160 0.32 1.19 1.49
C LEU A 160 0.80 0.43 0.25
N VAL A 161 0.15 -0.67 -0.12
CA VAL A 161 0.45 -1.40 -1.36
C VAL A 161 0.18 -0.54 -2.59
N GLY A 162 -0.98 0.12 -2.68
CA GLY A 162 -1.31 1.03 -3.78
C GLY A 162 -0.34 2.23 -3.89
N VAL A 163 0.14 2.75 -2.76
CA VAL A 163 1.20 3.78 -2.70
C VAL A 163 2.54 3.25 -3.20
N LEU A 164 2.91 2.02 -2.82
CA LEU A 164 4.18 1.39 -3.17
C LEU A 164 4.26 1.00 -4.65
N LEU A 165 3.11 0.72 -5.27
CA LEU A 165 3.00 0.35 -6.68
C LEU A 165 3.00 1.55 -7.62
N GLN A 166 3.08 2.77 -7.11
CA GLN A 166 3.24 3.95 -7.94
C GLN A 166 4.58 3.91 -8.69
N PRO A 167 4.61 4.16 -10.01
CA PRO A 167 5.85 4.10 -10.81
C PRO A 167 6.87 5.17 -10.42
N LYS A 168 6.42 6.23 -9.72
CA LYS A 168 7.27 7.21 -9.07
C LYS A 168 7.03 7.16 -7.56
N PRO A 169 8.10 7.11 -6.73
CA PRO A 169 7.93 7.10 -5.28
C PRO A 169 7.12 8.28 -4.78
N VAL A 170 6.05 8.01 -4.02
CA VAL A 170 5.24 9.03 -3.35
C VAL A 170 5.92 9.45 -2.04
N ALA A 171 6.06 10.75 -1.82
CA ALA A 171 6.68 11.27 -0.60
C ALA A 171 5.78 11.01 0.62
N LEU A 172 6.39 10.74 1.79
CA LEU A 172 5.66 10.53 3.05
C LEU A 172 4.65 11.65 3.34
N SER A 173 5.05 12.91 3.12
CA SER A 173 4.17 14.06 3.35
C SER A 173 2.94 14.13 2.44
N ALA A 174 2.93 13.37 1.35
CA ALA A 174 1.80 13.33 0.41
C ALA A 174 0.79 12.25 0.79
N TRP A 175 1.24 11.06 1.22
CA TRP A 175 0.34 9.95 1.56
C TRP A 175 -0.01 9.85 3.04
N TRP A 176 0.84 10.36 3.95
CA TRP A 176 0.58 10.30 5.40
C TRP A 176 -0.76 10.94 5.83
N PRO A 177 -1.17 12.10 5.29
CA PRO A 177 -2.47 12.68 5.65
C PRO A 177 -3.66 11.77 5.39
N TRP A 178 -3.61 10.95 4.33
CA TRP A 178 -4.68 10.02 3.96
C TRP A 178 -4.81 8.82 4.89
N VAL A 179 -3.75 8.49 5.65
CA VAL A 179 -3.82 7.48 6.72
C VAL A 179 -4.65 7.99 7.89
N LEU A 180 -4.59 9.29 8.17
CA LEU A 180 -5.27 9.91 9.30
C LEU A 180 -6.68 10.41 8.94
N ASP A 181 -6.94 10.59 7.65
CA ASP A 181 -8.18 11.12 7.10
C ASP A 181 -8.39 10.60 5.68
N SER A 182 -9.13 9.50 5.55
CA SER A 182 -9.36 8.81 4.27
C SER A 182 -10.22 9.63 3.32
N GLU A 183 -11.05 10.54 3.83
CA GLU A 183 -11.99 11.33 3.04
C GLU A 183 -11.33 12.58 2.43
N GLU A 184 -10.56 13.32 3.22
CA GLU A 184 -10.05 14.63 2.83
C GLU A 184 -8.53 14.73 2.78
N GLY A 185 -7.79 13.72 3.27
CA GLY A 185 -6.34 13.76 3.35
C GLY A 185 -5.84 14.97 4.16
N ARG A 186 -6.54 15.34 5.24
CA ARG A 186 -6.18 16.50 6.07
C ARG A 186 -4.89 16.22 6.83
N ALA A 187 -4.01 17.21 6.83
CA ALA A 187 -2.81 17.15 7.66
C ALA A 187 -3.21 17.13 9.15
N PRO A 188 -2.51 16.35 10.00
CA PRO A 188 -2.83 16.30 11.42
C PRO A 188 -2.73 17.70 12.05
N GLU A 189 -3.77 18.09 12.78
CA GLU A 189 -3.62 19.18 13.74
C GLU A 189 -2.58 18.75 14.78
N ARG A 190 -1.70 19.66 15.20
CA ARG A 190 -0.52 19.35 16.03
C ARG A 190 -0.86 18.38 17.18
N GLY A 191 -0.33 17.15 17.08
CA GLY A 191 -0.46 16.06 18.05
C GLY A 191 0.67 15.04 17.85
N ASP A 192 0.91 14.17 18.83
CA ASP A 192 1.99 13.18 18.78
C ASP A 192 1.55 11.90 18.05
N SER A 193 1.42 11.98 16.72
CA SER A 193 1.21 10.78 15.89
C SER A 193 2.51 10.02 15.62
N GLN A 194 3.59 10.28 16.37
CA GLN A 194 4.91 9.70 16.07
C GLN A 194 4.93 8.19 16.29
N ALA A 195 4.24 7.69 17.32
CA ALA A 195 4.13 6.25 17.57
C ALA A 195 3.40 5.53 16.42
N LEU A 196 2.25 6.07 16.01
CA LEU A 196 1.48 5.55 14.87
C LEU A 196 2.32 5.59 13.59
N LEU A 197 2.93 6.74 13.28
CA LEU A 197 3.79 6.90 12.12
C LEU A 197 4.97 5.90 12.10
N SER A 198 5.54 5.60 13.27
CA SER A 198 6.62 4.62 13.39
C SER A 198 6.15 3.20 13.04
N LEU A 199 4.97 2.78 13.50
CA LEU A 199 4.39 1.47 13.17
C LEU A 199 4.01 1.39 11.69
N VAL A 200 3.36 2.42 11.15
CA VAL A 200 3.01 2.47 9.72
C VAL A 200 4.27 2.44 8.83
N GLN A 201 5.33 3.16 9.21
CA GLN A 201 6.59 3.11 8.45
C GLN A 201 7.30 1.76 8.55
N ARG A 202 7.17 1.03 9.66
CA ARG A 202 7.66 -0.35 9.77
C ARG A 202 6.95 -1.25 8.75
N ARG A 203 5.61 -1.23 8.71
CA ARG A 203 4.84 -2.02 7.75
C ARG A 203 5.13 -1.62 6.29
N TYR A 204 5.20 -0.32 6.02
CA TYR A 204 5.58 0.20 4.71
C TYR A 204 6.96 -0.33 4.26
N GLY A 205 7.94 -0.38 5.17
CA GLY A 205 9.27 -0.91 4.88
C GLY A 205 9.26 -2.40 4.52
N GLU A 206 8.49 -3.20 5.25
CA GLU A 206 8.32 -4.63 5.00
C GLU A 206 7.64 -4.91 3.66
N LEU A 207 6.49 -4.27 3.40
CA LEU A 207 5.77 -4.37 2.12
C LEU A 207 6.66 -3.93 0.97
N ARG A 208 7.37 -2.80 1.13
CA ARG A 208 8.30 -2.29 0.12
C ARG A 208 9.35 -3.33 -0.25
N GLN A 209 9.93 -3.99 0.76
CA GLN A 209 10.94 -5.02 0.52
C GLN A 209 10.32 -6.21 -0.20
N ALA A 210 9.20 -6.76 0.30
CA ALA A 210 8.53 -7.91 -0.29
C ALA A 210 8.13 -7.65 -1.76
N ILE A 211 7.48 -6.52 -2.04
CA ILE A 211 7.06 -6.12 -3.39
C ILE A 211 8.27 -5.92 -4.31
N SER A 212 9.32 -5.24 -3.84
CA SER A 212 10.56 -5.03 -4.63
C SER A 212 11.22 -6.36 -4.98
N ASP A 213 11.23 -7.30 -4.03
CA ASP A 213 11.83 -8.63 -4.14
C ASP A 213 10.88 -9.66 -4.76
N ARG A 214 9.65 -9.28 -5.14
CA ARG A 214 8.60 -10.18 -5.65
C ARG A 214 8.41 -11.39 -4.75
N GLN A 215 8.51 -11.14 -3.45
CA GLN A 215 8.21 -12.12 -2.42
C GLN A 215 6.75 -12.01 -2.05
N TRP A 216 6.19 -13.16 -1.69
CA TRP A 216 4.88 -13.20 -1.07
C TRP A 216 4.89 -12.38 0.22
N PHE A 217 3.81 -11.66 0.48
CA PHE A 217 3.56 -10.98 1.75
C PHE A 217 2.20 -11.42 2.28
N ASP A 218 2.01 -11.23 3.58
CA ASP A 218 0.77 -11.58 4.28
C ASP A 218 -0.09 -10.32 4.41
N PRO A 219 -1.16 -10.14 3.61
CA PRO A 219 -2.00 -8.95 3.68
C PRO A 219 -2.82 -8.96 4.97
N TRP A 220 -3.05 -7.79 5.55
CA TRP A 220 -3.86 -7.69 6.77
C TRP A 220 -5.35 -7.74 6.43
N VAL A 221 -5.90 -8.95 6.50
CA VAL A 221 -7.31 -9.27 6.26
C VAL A 221 -7.86 -9.95 7.51
N PHE A 222 -9.02 -9.51 7.99
CA PHE A 222 -9.61 -10.00 9.24
C PHE A 222 -11.07 -10.40 9.01
N GLU A 223 -11.39 -11.67 9.30
CA GLU A 223 -12.78 -12.16 9.35
C GLU A 223 -13.47 -11.63 10.61
N LEU A 224 -14.17 -10.50 10.48
CA LEU A 224 -14.92 -9.88 11.58
C LEU A 224 -16.33 -10.47 11.73
N ASP A 225 -16.89 -11.02 10.65
CA ASP A 225 -18.20 -11.66 10.60
C ASP A 225 -18.06 -13.05 9.97
N GLU A 226 -18.54 -14.09 10.67
CA GLU A 226 -18.46 -15.49 10.21
C GLU A 226 -19.40 -15.78 9.02
N ASP A 227 -20.39 -14.91 8.79
CA ASP A 227 -21.32 -15.01 7.66
C ASP A 227 -20.86 -14.18 6.45
N ALA A 228 -19.77 -13.41 6.55
CA ALA A 228 -19.25 -12.61 5.44
C ALA A 228 -18.66 -13.51 4.35
N SER A 229 -18.97 -13.19 3.10
CA SER A 229 -18.32 -13.81 1.95
C SER A 229 -16.83 -13.46 1.89
N PRO A 230 -15.98 -14.29 1.24
CA PRO A 230 -14.57 -13.96 1.02
C PRO A 230 -14.36 -12.55 0.43
N SER A 231 -15.22 -12.14 -0.51
CA SER A 231 -15.19 -10.80 -1.11
C SER A 231 -15.47 -9.69 -0.11
N GLU A 232 -16.48 -9.86 0.77
CA GLU A 232 -16.78 -8.88 1.82
C GLU A 232 -15.64 -8.76 2.84
N THR A 233 -14.98 -9.88 3.16
CA THR A 233 -13.86 -9.92 4.10
C THR A 233 -12.62 -9.20 3.57
N VAL A 234 -12.30 -9.32 2.27
CA VAL A 234 -11.15 -8.61 1.68
C VAL A 234 -11.46 -7.17 1.26
N LEU A 235 -12.73 -6.79 1.20
CA LEU A 235 -13.18 -5.49 0.71
C LEU A 235 -12.47 -4.30 1.38
N PRO A 236 -12.26 -4.25 2.72
CA PRO A 236 -11.54 -3.14 3.34
C PRO A 236 -10.12 -2.98 2.77
N TRP A 237 -9.38 -4.08 2.61
CA TRP A 237 -8.05 -4.05 2.00
C TRP A 237 -8.10 -3.49 0.57
N VAL A 238 -9.06 -3.96 -0.24
CA VAL A 238 -9.25 -3.50 -1.62
C VAL A 238 -9.62 -2.02 -1.67
N ALA A 239 -10.50 -1.55 -0.79
CA ALA A 239 -10.90 -0.15 -0.70
C ALA A 239 -9.72 0.76 -0.37
N GLY A 240 -8.82 0.32 0.52
CA GLY A 240 -7.57 1.01 0.80
C GLY A 240 -6.66 1.13 -0.44
N PHE A 241 -6.49 0.02 -1.17
CA PHE A 241 -5.73 0.03 -2.43
C PHE A 241 -6.36 0.98 -3.45
N ALA A 242 -7.68 0.90 -3.61
CA ALA A 242 -8.44 1.76 -4.51
C ALA A 242 -8.16 3.22 -4.16
N LEU A 243 -8.38 3.63 -2.89
CA LEU A 243 -8.11 5.00 -2.43
C LEU A 243 -6.71 5.49 -2.82
N ALA A 244 -5.67 4.66 -2.61
CA ALA A 244 -4.31 5.04 -2.99
C ALA A 244 -4.16 5.31 -4.49
N THR A 245 -4.85 4.54 -5.34
CA THR A 245 -4.77 4.69 -6.80
C THR A 245 -5.65 5.81 -7.36
N ASP A 246 -6.71 6.21 -6.65
CA ASP A 246 -7.48 7.43 -6.97
C ASP A 246 -6.66 8.69 -6.65
N VAL A 247 -6.11 8.74 -5.43
CA VAL A 247 -5.32 9.88 -4.95
C VAL A 247 -3.98 10.00 -5.70
N PHE A 248 -3.36 8.87 -6.04
CA PHE A 248 -2.10 8.79 -6.77
C PHE A 248 -2.32 8.03 -8.10
N PRO A 249 -2.61 8.72 -9.21
CA PRO A 249 -2.99 8.07 -10.47
C PRO A 249 -1.79 7.56 -11.29
N GLY A 250 -0.57 7.53 -10.71
CA GLY A 250 0.64 7.17 -11.43
C GLY A 250 0.59 5.74 -11.97
N LEU A 251 0.08 4.79 -11.17
CA LEU A 251 -0.15 3.41 -11.60
C LEU A 251 -1.16 3.33 -12.75
N MET A 252 -2.32 4.01 -12.60
CA MET A 252 -3.38 4.02 -13.61
C MET A 252 -2.99 4.71 -14.92
N GLY A 253 -1.91 5.50 -14.91
CA GLY A 253 -1.33 6.11 -16.11
C GLY A 253 -0.41 5.20 -16.94
N LEU A 254 -0.21 3.93 -16.55
CA LEU A 254 0.58 2.97 -17.32
C LEU A 254 -0.26 2.33 -18.45
N ASP A 255 0.34 1.37 -19.18
CA ASP A 255 -0.35 0.68 -20.27
C ASP A 255 -1.50 -0.17 -19.71
N GLU A 256 -2.73 0.27 -19.97
CA GLU A 256 -3.98 -0.36 -19.53
C GLU A 256 -4.00 -1.86 -19.81
N SER A 257 -3.52 -2.30 -20.98
CA SER A 257 -3.52 -3.72 -21.37
C SER A 257 -2.66 -4.61 -20.47
N GLN A 258 -1.69 -4.03 -19.75
CA GLN A 258 -0.86 -4.74 -18.78
C GLN A 258 -1.44 -4.67 -17.36
N LEU A 259 -2.40 -3.78 -17.11
CA LEU A 259 -3.02 -3.58 -15.81
C LEU A 259 -4.39 -4.26 -15.69
N THR A 260 -5.13 -4.45 -16.80
CA THR A 260 -6.51 -4.94 -16.80
C THR A 260 -6.69 -6.23 -15.99
N GLU A 261 -5.95 -7.29 -16.31
CA GLU A 261 -6.06 -8.59 -15.64
C GLU A 261 -5.78 -8.52 -14.12
N PRO A 262 -4.66 -7.94 -13.64
CA PRO A 262 -4.43 -7.86 -12.20
C PRO A 262 -5.34 -6.83 -11.50
N LEU A 263 -5.75 -5.74 -12.15
CA LEU A 263 -6.73 -4.83 -11.56
C LEU A 263 -8.12 -5.48 -11.45
N ALA A 264 -8.52 -6.32 -12.41
CA ALA A 264 -9.79 -7.03 -12.36
C ALA A 264 -9.83 -7.96 -11.14
N GLN A 265 -8.74 -8.66 -10.84
CA GLN A 265 -8.61 -9.51 -9.65
C GLN A 265 -8.74 -8.72 -8.34
N LEU A 266 -8.30 -7.46 -8.30
CA LEU A 266 -8.45 -6.62 -7.10
C LEU A 266 -9.85 -6.00 -7.03
N PHE A 267 -10.36 -5.48 -8.14
CA PHE A 267 -11.57 -4.66 -8.16
C PHE A 267 -12.86 -5.45 -8.37
N MET A 268 -12.79 -6.77 -8.60
CA MET A 268 -13.97 -7.65 -8.59
C MET A 268 -14.75 -7.64 -7.27
N HIS A 269 -14.12 -7.18 -6.19
CA HIS A 269 -14.74 -7.07 -4.87
C HIS A 269 -15.51 -5.74 -4.67
N LEU A 270 -15.32 -4.76 -5.56
CA LEU A 270 -16.01 -3.48 -5.52
C LEU A 270 -17.38 -3.56 -6.21
N ASP A 271 -18.25 -2.59 -5.92
CA ASP A 271 -19.47 -2.43 -6.72
C ASP A 271 -19.06 -1.96 -8.13
N PRO A 272 -19.53 -2.62 -9.21
CA PRO A 272 -19.29 -2.17 -10.58
C PRO A 272 -19.70 -0.71 -10.83
N GLU A 273 -20.69 -0.19 -10.09
CA GLU A 273 -21.11 1.21 -10.20
C GLU A 273 -20.05 2.21 -9.70
N ASP A 274 -19.11 1.77 -8.83
CA ASP A 274 -18.00 2.60 -8.34
C ASP A 274 -16.85 2.68 -9.35
N LEU A 275 -16.82 1.81 -10.38
CA LEU A 275 -15.77 1.75 -11.41
C LEU A 275 -16.17 2.60 -12.63
N GLU A 276 -15.99 3.91 -12.55
CA GLU A 276 -16.31 4.84 -13.64
C GLU A 276 -15.32 4.72 -14.82
N ASP A 277 -15.85 4.84 -16.05
CA ASP A 277 -15.08 4.89 -17.31
C ASP A 277 -14.08 3.72 -17.52
N ALA A 278 -14.40 2.53 -17.00
CA ALA A 278 -13.51 1.36 -16.98
C ALA A 278 -14.03 0.16 -17.80
N ASP A 279 -14.56 0.39 -19.01
CA ASP A 279 -15.23 -0.64 -19.84
C ASP A 279 -14.43 -1.93 -20.00
N ALA A 280 -13.14 -1.85 -20.33
CA ALA A 280 -12.29 -3.03 -20.53
C ALA A 280 -12.04 -3.80 -19.22
N LEU A 281 -11.98 -3.08 -18.10
CA LEU A 281 -11.81 -3.66 -16.78
C LEU A 281 -13.10 -4.34 -16.31
N LEU A 282 -14.26 -3.71 -16.53
CA LEU A 282 -15.57 -4.29 -16.23
C LEU A 282 -15.82 -5.56 -17.06
N GLU A 283 -15.48 -5.55 -18.35
CA GLU A 283 -15.56 -6.75 -19.21
C GLU A 283 -14.69 -7.90 -18.65
N GLU A 284 -13.48 -7.60 -18.19
CA GLU A 284 -12.61 -8.59 -17.56
C GLU A 284 -13.20 -9.10 -16.23
N ILE A 285 -13.70 -8.21 -15.35
CA ILE A 285 -14.33 -8.57 -14.08
C ILE A 285 -15.55 -9.47 -14.29
N GLU A 286 -16.41 -9.18 -15.26
CA GLU A 286 -17.58 -10.00 -15.61
C GLU A 286 -17.20 -11.43 -16.04
N SER A 287 -15.97 -11.63 -16.51
CA SER A 287 -15.45 -12.93 -16.89
C SER A 287 -14.87 -13.75 -15.73
N LEU A 288 -14.57 -13.10 -14.60
CA LEU A 288 -13.99 -13.73 -13.42
C LEU A 288 -15.05 -14.45 -12.58
N GLU A 289 -14.64 -15.58 -11.99
CA GLU A 289 -15.42 -16.25 -10.96
C GLU A 289 -15.00 -15.71 -9.59
N PRO A 290 -15.94 -15.24 -8.75
CA PRO A 290 -15.65 -14.83 -7.38
C PRO A 290 -14.99 -15.95 -6.57
N PRO A 291 -14.05 -15.63 -5.66
CA PRO A 291 -13.42 -16.66 -4.82
C PRO A 291 -14.44 -17.32 -3.91
N GLU A 292 -14.41 -18.65 -3.86
CA GLU A 292 -15.29 -19.45 -2.98
C GLU A 292 -14.79 -19.44 -1.54
N GLU A 293 -13.47 -19.35 -1.34
CA GLU A 293 -12.79 -19.42 -0.04
C GLU A 293 -11.94 -18.18 0.22
N LEU A 294 -11.74 -17.83 1.50
CA LEU A 294 -10.96 -16.65 1.88
C LEU A 294 -9.48 -16.77 1.47
N ASP A 295 -8.88 -17.95 1.62
CA ASP A 295 -7.49 -18.19 1.23
C ASP A 295 -7.25 -17.87 -0.26
N ASP A 296 -8.23 -18.20 -1.12
CA ASP A 296 -8.17 -17.90 -2.56
C ASP A 296 -8.28 -16.38 -2.80
N ALA A 297 -9.17 -15.69 -2.08
CA ALA A 297 -9.30 -14.24 -2.17
C ALA A 297 -7.99 -13.53 -1.75
N VAL A 298 -7.42 -13.94 -0.61
CA VAL A 298 -6.13 -13.44 -0.10
C VAL A 298 -5.00 -13.74 -1.09
N GLU A 299 -4.98 -14.94 -1.69
CA GLU A 299 -4.00 -15.28 -2.71
C GLU A 299 -4.10 -14.35 -3.92
N CYS A 300 -5.32 -14.08 -4.39
CA CYS A 300 -5.59 -13.16 -5.49
C CYS A 300 -5.05 -11.75 -5.20
N LEU A 301 -5.25 -11.21 -3.99
CA LEU A 301 -4.74 -9.87 -3.62
C LEU A 301 -3.22 -9.78 -3.81
N VAL A 302 -2.48 -10.75 -3.28
CA VAL A 302 -1.01 -10.75 -3.32
C VAL A 302 -0.51 -11.00 -4.73
N ARG A 303 -1.08 -11.99 -5.43
CA ARG A 303 -0.73 -12.31 -6.81
C ARG A 303 -0.93 -11.11 -7.72
N ALA A 304 -2.09 -10.47 -7.67
CA ALA A 304 -2.41 -9.28 -8.44
C ALA A 304 -1.45 -8.12 -8.12
N SER A 305 -1.16 -7.88 -6.84
CA SER A 305 -0.20 -6.86 -6.41
C SER A 305 1.20 -7.09 -6.99
N LEU A 306 1.67 -8.33 -7.04
CA LEU A 306 2.98 -8.67 -7.60
C LEU A 306 3.01 -8.57 -9.14
N LEU A 307 1.91 -8.90 -9.82
CA LEU A 307 1.75 -8.67 -11.26
C LEU A 307 1.78 -7.17 -11.60
N LEU A 308 1.07 -6.35 -10.83
CA LEU A 308 1.13 -4.88 -10.98
C LEU A 308 2.55 -4.36 -10.76
N ALA A 309 3.27 -4.91 -9.77
CA ALA A 309 4.65 -4.54 -9.51
C ALA A 309 5.58 -4.83 -10.71
N ASP A 310 5.34 -5.90 -11.48
CA ASP A 310 6.09 -6.20 -12.70
C ASP A 310 5.94 -5.14 -13.79
N VAL A 311 4.79 -4.48 -13.83
CA VAL A 311 4.52 -3.37 -14.76
C VAL A 311 5.07 -2.05 -14.22
N SER A 312 4.76 -1.71 -12.97
CA SER A 312 5.04 -0.39 -12.40
C SER A 312 6.45 -0.23 -11.85
N LEU A 313 7.08 -1.33 -11.44
CA LEU A 313 8.42 -1.37 -10.87
C LEU A 313 9.32 -2.33 -11.67
N PRO A 314 9.59 -2.03 -12.96
CA PRO A 314 10.34 -2.91 -13.83
C PRO A 314 11.77 -3.11 -13.30
N ARG A 315 12.13 -4.37 -13.09
CA ARG A 315 13.49 -4.73 -12.67
C ARG A 315 14.46 -4.44 -13.81
N ALA A 316 15.58 -3.80 -13.48
CA ALA A 316 16.68 -3.72 -14.43
C ALA A 316 17.12 -5.15 -14.76
N GLU A 317 16.86 -5.59 -16.00
CA GLU A 317 17.42 -6.85 -16.45
C GLU A 317 18.94 -6.80 -16.23
N PRO A 318 19.55 -7.89 -15.70
CA PRO A 318 21.00 -7.96 -15.63
C PRO A 318 21.50 -7.87 -17.07
N ARG A 319 22.01 -6.69 -17.46
CA ARG A 319 22.53 -6.41 -18.80
C ARG A 319 23.37 -7.61 -19.22
N GLY A 320 22.80 -8.41 -20.14
CA GLY A 320 23.39 -9.64 -20.61
C GLY A 320 24.86 -9.38 -20.87
N GLY A 321 25.72 -10.10 -20.14
CA GLY A 321 27.15 -9.85 -20.15
C GLY A 321 27.62 -9.78 -21.59
N ARG A 322 27.94 -8.57 -22.05
CA ARG A 322 28.76 -8.41 -23.25
C ARG A 322 30.04 -9.14 -22.89
N THR A 323 30.16 -10.36 -23.39
CA THR A 323 31.39 -11.11 -23.43
C THR A 323 32.38 -10.19 -24.11
N GLY A 324 33.16 -9.49 -23.30
CA GLY A 324 34.27 -8.68 -23.74
C GLY A 324 35.24 -9.65 -24.38
N GLY A 325 35.07 -9.89 -25.67
CA GLY A 325 35.97 -10.65 -26.50
C GLY A 325 37.36 -10.07 -26.29
N ARG A 326 38.15 -10.80 -25.51
CA ARG A 326 39.55 -10.50 -25.25
C ARG A 326 40.21 -10.35 -26.63
N PRO A 327 40.86 -9.21 -26.96
CA PRO A 327 41.54 -9.09 -28.24
C PRO A 327 42.64 -10.17 -28.28
N GLY A 328 42.48 -11.16 -29.15
CA GLY A 328 43.50 -12.18 -29.37
C GLY A 328 44.79 -11.53 -29.88
N PRO A 329 45.97 -12.04 -29.49
CA PRO A 329 47.24 -11.46 -29.91
C PRO A 329 47.39 -11.58 -31.44
N GLN A 330 47.52 -10.44 -32.11
CA GLN A 330 47.79 -10.36 -33.55
C GLN A 330 49.10 -11.10 -33.86
N ARG A 331 49.01 -12.20 -34.60
CA ARG A 331 50.18 -12.86 -35.22
C ARG A 331 50.80 -11.89 -36.22
N ARG A 332 52.01 -11.40 -35.93
CA ARG A 332 52.88 -10.75 -36.91
C ARG A 332 53.20 -11.73 -38.03
N GLY A 333 52.80 -11.41 -39.25
CA GLY A 333 53.23 -12.11 -40.45
C GLY A 333 54.74 -11.93 -40.72
N PRO A 334 55.38 -12.83 -41.48
CA PRO A 334 56.80 -12.78 -41.75
C PRO A 334 57.14 -11.66 -42.76
N PRO A 335 58.34 -11.05 -42.69
CA PRO A 335 58.75 -10.04 -43.66
C PRO A 335 59.09 -10.71 -45.01
N HIS A 336 58.42 -10.27 -46.07
CA HIS A 336 58.81 -10.58 -47.43
C HIS A 336 60.19 -9.97 -47.75
N GLY A 337 61.07 -10.81 -48.27
CA GLY A 337 62.41 -10.45 -48.68
C GLY A 337 62.45 -9.50 -49.89
N ARG A 338 63.52 -8.72 -49.96
CA ARG A 338 64.00 -8.10 -51.20
C ARG A 338 64.95 -9.08 -51.89
N ARG A 339 64.61 -9.53 -53.09
CA ARG A 339 65.45 -9.45 -54.29
C ARG A 339 64.69 -9.90 -55.52
#